data_AF-A0A925RRE4-F1
#
_entry.id   AF-A0A925RRE4-F1
#
_cell.length_a   1.000
_cell.length_b   1.000
_cell.length_c   1.000
_cell.angle_alpha   90.00
_cell.angle_beta   90.00
_cell.angle_gamma   90.00
#
_symmetry.space_group_name_H-M   'P 1'
#
loop_
_entity.id
_entity.type
_entity.pdbx_description
1 polymer ?
#
loop_
_entity_poly.entity_id
_entity_poly.type
_entity_poly.pdbx_seq_one_letter_code
_entity_poly.pdbx_strand_id
1 'polypeptide(L)'
;GESAAGQGWSSGAFTPPTGTTLEVEVFARVREPSFHRVDMVLGLASGPVDAFSDLAAIVRFNAEGTVDARNGSVYQSDSGFQFRYDHIYAVRFVVDLAARRYSAYIRTYDTPGPGDLIASSYAFRTEQAATGSLDTFAHIVDSSTGTLWACVQRVAP
;
A
#
# COMPACT_ATOMS: atom_id res chain seq x y z
N GLY A 1 -3.14 9.06 -8.40
CA GLY A 1 -2.02 9.78 -9.00
C GLY A 1 -1.15 8.81 -9.78
N GLU A 2 -0.16 9.34 -10.48
CA GLU A 2 0.96 8.55 -11.00
C GLU A 2 2.24 9.05 -10.32
N SER A 3 3.14 8.13 -10.03
CA SER A 3 4.52 8.40 -9.61
C SER A 3 5.48 7.64 -10.52
N ALA A 4 6.66 8.21 -10.75
CA ALA A 4 7.70 7.61 -11.55
C ALA A 4 9.04 7.72 -10.81
N ALA A 5 10.00 6.86 -11.18
CA ALA A 5 11.35 6.89 -10.62
C ALA A 5 11.93 8.32 -10.62
N GLY A 6 12.43 8.75 -9.45
CA GLY A 6 13.03 10.07 -9.26
C GLY A 6 12.04 11.25 -9.15
N GLN A 7 10.72 11.03 -9.20
CA GLN A 7 9.71 12.08 -9.05
C GLN A 7 9.23 12.29 -7.60
N GLY A 8 9.64 11.41 -6.68
CA GLY A 8 9.23 11.47 -5.27
C GLY A 8 7.81 10.97 -5.03
N TRP A 9 7.22 11.39 -3.91
CA TRP A 9 5.92 10.93 -3.44
C TRP A 9 4.75 11.53 -4.23
N SER A 10 3.75 10.68 -4.51
CA SER A 10 2.41 11.12 -4.90
C SER A 10 1.43 10.78 -3.78
N SER A 11 0.72 11.78 -3.27
CA SER A 11 -0.21 11.63 -2.15
C SER A 11 -1.56 12.28 -2.43
N GLY A 12 -2.58 11.82 -1.71
CA GLY A 12 -3.92 12.39 -1.75
C GLY A 12 -4.65 12.13 -0.43
N ALA A 13 -5.25 13.19 0.11
CA ALA A 13 -6.09 13.07 1.30
C ALA A 13 -7.42 12.38 0.95
N PHE A 14 -7.99 11.68 1.93
CA PHE A 14 -9.34 11.15 1.91
C PHE A 14 -10.02 11.45 3.24
N THR A 15 -11.35 11.44 3.25
CA THR A 15 -12.11 11.61 4.51
C THR A 15 -12.15 10.27 5.25
N PRO A 16 -11.54 10.13 6.44
CA PRO A 16 -11.66 8.91 7.21
C PRO A 16 -13.10 8.69 7.72
N PRO A 17 -13.57 7.45 7.80
CA PRO A 17 -14.84 7.12 8.42
C PRO A 17 -14.79 7.37 9.92
N THR A 18 -15.95 7.50 10.56
CA THR A 18 -16.05 7.55 12.03
C THR A 18 -15.88 6.16 12.62
N GLY A 19 -15.07 6.04 13.67
CA GLY A 19 -14.86 4.77 14.39
C GLY A 19 -13.39 4.42 14.56
N THR A 20 -13.13 3.17 14.94
CA THR A 20 -11.78 2.61 15.13
C THR A 20 -11.36 1.70 13.99
N THR A 21 -12.22 1.48 13.01
CA THR A 21 -11.97 0.65 11.84
C THR A 21 -11.99 1.49 10.57
N LEU A 22 -11.15 1.11 9.62
CA LEU A 22 -11.01 1.77 8.33
C LEU A 22 -10.69 0.72 7.28
N GLU A 23 -11.51 0.64 6.24
CA GLU A 23 -11.21 -0.11 5.02
C GLU A 23 -10.88 0.85 3.88
N VAL A 24 -9.76 0.64 3.19
CA VAL A 24 -9.37 1.39 1.99
C VAL A 24 -9.07 0.42 0.85
N GLU A 25 -9.81 0.55 -0.26
CA GLU A 25 -9.50 -0.16 -1.50
C GLU A 25 -8.82 0.80 -2.49
N VAL A 26 -7.67 0.35 -3.00
CA VAL A 26 -6.82 1.08 -3.94
C VAL A 26 -6.63 0.25 -5.19
N PHE A 27 -6.81 0.87 -6.35
CA PHE A 27 -6.35 0.28 -7.60
C PHE A 27 -4.93 0.70 -7.88
N ALA A 28 -4.04 -0.25 -8.17
CA ALA A 28 -2.63 -0.01 -8.46
C ALA A 28 -2.22 -0.72 -9.74
N ARG A 29 -1.38 -0.07 -10.56
CA ARG A 29 -0.75 -0.67 -11.75
C ARG A 29 0.72 -0.33 -11.79
N VAL A 30 1.53 -1.38 -11.79
CA VAL A 30 2.98 -1.33 -11.90
C VAL A 30 3.38 -1.42 -13.37
N ARG A 31 4.25 -0.54 -13.83
CA ARG A 31 4.77 -0.53 -15.21
C ARG A 31 6.28 -0.39 -15.22
N GLU A 32 6.91 -1.15 -16.11
CA GLU A 32 8.35 -1.09 -16.35
C GLU A 32 8.63 -1.51 -17.80
N PRO A 33 9.09 -0.59 -18.68
CA PRO A 33 9.23 -0.88 -20.10
C PRO A 33 10.42 -1.78 -20.46
N SER A 34 11.35 -2.05 -19.53
CA SER A 34 12.61 -2.75 -19.85
C SER A 34 12.91 -3.96 -18.95
N PHE A 35 11.89 -4.58 -18.34
CA PHE A 35 12.00 -5.78 -17.49
C PHE A 35 12.99 -5.65 -16.31
N HIS A 36 13.27 -4.43 -15.87
CA HIS A 36 14.05 -4.20 -14.66
C HIS A 36 13.25 -4.54 -13.42
N ARG A 37 13.95 -4.90 -12.34
CA ARG A 37 13.35 -5.03 -11.02
C ARG A 37 12.89 -3.65 -10.54
N VAL A 38 11.70 -3.59 -9.96
CA VAL A 38 11.12 -2.36 -9.41
C VAL A 38 10.82 -2.54 -7.93
N ASP A 39 10.95 -1.48 -7.16
CA ASP A 39 10.48 -1.42 -5.78
C ASP A 39 9.48 -0.26 -5.71
N MET A 40 8.22 -0.57 -5.44
CA MET A 40 7.15 0.42 -5.42
C MET A 40 6.34 0.28 -4.16
N VAL A 41 6.22 1.38 -3.42
CA VAL A 41 5.60 1.42 -2.11
C VAL A 41 4.30 2.19 -2.20
N LEU A 42 3.25 1.67 -1.59
CA LEU A 42 2.00 2.38 -1.37
C LEU A 42 1.50 2.15 0.05
N GLY A 43 0.83 3.14 0.63
CA GLY A 43 0.40 3.03 2.00
C GLY A 43 -0.52 4.14 2.48
N LEU A 44 -0.93 3.98 3.73
CA LEU A 44 -1.80 4.90 4.46
C LEU A 44 -1.00 5.62 5.54
N ALA A 45 -1.27 6.91 5.71
CA ALA A 45 -0.60 7.79 6.66
C ALA A 45 -1.60 8.71 7.38
N SER A 46 -1.10 9.38 8.42
CA SER A 46 -1.77 10.50 9.07
C SER A 46 -1.11 11.80 8.65
N GLY A 47 -1.79 12.61 7.86
CA GLY A 47 -1.27 13.86 7.32
C GLY A 47 -0.29 13.66 6.14
N PRO A 48 0.45 14.74 5.79
CA PRO A 48 1.35 14.74 4.64
C PRO A 48 2.44 13.66 4.72
N VAL A 49 2.88 13.20 3.54
CA VAL A 49 3.92 12.17 3.39
C VAL A 49 5.06 12.72 2.54
N ASP A 50 6.27 12.76 3.10
CA ASP A 50 7.50 13.04 2.38
C ASP A 50 8.62 12.00 2.66
N ALA A 51 8.41 11.09 3.61
CA ALA A 51 9.30 10.01 3.95
C ALA A 51 8.55 8.69 4.21
N PHE A 52 9.27 7.56 4.09
CA PHE A 52 8.70 6.24 4.39
C PHE A 52 8.26 6.09 5.87
N SER A 53 8.83 6.89 6.76
CA SER A 53 8.48 6.94 8.19
C SER A 53 7.09 7.52 8.45
N ASP A 54 6.49 8.21 7.47
CA ASP A 54 5.17 8.82 7.62
C ASP A 54 4.05 7.81 7.35
N LEU A 55 4.35 6.74 6.63
CA LEU A 55 3.40 5.67 6.35
C LEU A 55 3.23 4.73 7.55
N ALA A 56 1.99 4.43 7.90
CA ALA A 56 1.62 3.51 8.97
C ALA A 56 1.35 2.08 8.48
N ALA A 57 0.51 1.94 7.46
CA ALA A 57 0.15 0.66 6.84
C ALA A 57 0.68 0.64 5.39
N ILE A 58 1.49 -0.37 5.03
CA ILE A 58 2.29 -0.32 3.80
C ILE A 58 2.22 -1.66 3.07
N VAL A 59 1.93 -1.59 1.77
CA VAL A 59 2.10 -2.70 0.83
C VAL A 59 3.17 -2.29 -0.19
N ARG A 60 4.00 -3.25 -0.60
CA ARG A 60 5.09 -3.02 -1.52
C ARG A 60 5.12 -4.08 -2.61
N PHE A 61 5.23 -3.62 -3.85
CA PHE A 61 5.62 -4.45 -4.99
C PHE A 61 7.15 -4.44 -5.03
N ASN A 62 7.78 -5.53 -4.58
CA ASN A 62 9.22 -5.56 -4.33
C ASN A 62 10.04 -5.98 -5.57
N ALA A 63 11.36 -5.79 -5.46
CA ALA A 63 12.31 -6.09 -6.51
C ALA A 63 12.39 -7.59 -6.87
N GLU A 64 11.91 -8.47 -5.99
CA GLU A 64 11.82 -9.92 -6.22
C GLU A 64 10.64 -10.31 -7.11
N GLY A 65 9.74 -9.38 -7.45
CA GLY A 65 8.55 -9.65 -8.27
C GLY A 65 7.36 -10.16 -7.46
N THR A 66 7.40 -10.00 -6.13
CA THR A 66 6.31 -10.37 -5.23
C THR A 66 5.77 -9.16 -4.50
N VAL A 67 4.68 -9.38 -3.76
CA VAL A 67 4.06 -8.36 -2.91
C VAL A 67 4.29 -8.72 -1.45
N ASP A 68 4.79 -7.75 -0.68
CA ASP A 68 4.97 -7.84 0.75
C ASP A 68 4.37 -6.62 1.47
N ALA A 69 4.35 -6.66 2.80
CA ALA A 69 3.80 -5.62 3.64
C ALA A 69 4.69 -5.32 4.84
N ARG A 70 4.57 -4.12 5.39
CA ARG A 70 5.38 -3.68 6.55
C ARG A 70 4.74 -4.15 7.86
N ASN A 71 5.46 -4.95 8.64
CA ASN A 71 5.10 -5.31 10.02
C ASN A 71 6.06 -4.64 11.00
N GLY A 72 5.67 -3.50 11.57
CA GLY A 72 6.57 -2.71 12.41
C GLY A 72 7.83 -2.27 11.66
N SER A 73 8.98 -2.87 11.98
CA SER A 73 10.28 -2.53 11.40
C SER A 73 10.72 -3.43 10.23
N VAL A 74 9.93 -4.44 9.84
CA VAL A 74 10.33 -5.45 8.84
C VAL A 74 9.30 -5.55 7.71
N TYR A 75 9.76 -5.75 6.48
CA TYR A 75 8.89 -6.18 5.38
C TYR A 75 8.84 -7.70 5.34
N GLN A 76 7.64 -8.25 5.27
CA GLN A 76 7.37 -9.68 5.17
C GLN A 76 6.01 -9.91 4.51
N SER A 77 5.70 -11.15 4.17
CA SER A 77 4.40 -11.51 3.60
C SER A 77 3.92 -12.83 4.14
N ASP A 78 2.61 -12.95 4.36
CA ASP A 78 1.96 -14.21 4.71
C ASP A 78 1.71 -15.08 3.46
N SER A 79 1.84 -14.51 2.25
CA SER A 79 1.76 -15.24 0.98
C SER A 79 2.76 -14.73 -0.08
N GLY A 80 3.17 -15.62 -1.00
CA GLY A 80 4.10 -15.28 -2.08
C GLY A 80 3.41 -14.73 -3.34
N PHE A 81 2.50 -13.77 -3.21
CA PHE A 81 1.76 -13.23 -4.36
C PHE A 81 2.72 -12.63 -5.41
N GLN A 82 2.71 -13.18 -6.62
CA GLN A 82 3.52 -12.71 -7.74
C GLN A 82 2.74 -11.69 -8.56
N PHE A 83 3.27 -10.48 -8.70
CA PHE A 83 2.67 -9.47 -9.56
C PHE A 83 3.24 -9.55 -10.99
N ARG A 84 2.52 -8.93 -11.91
CA ARG A 84 2.86 -8.81 -13.32
C ARG A 84 2.73 -7.35 -13.72
N TYR A 85 3.63 -6.91 -14.59
CA TYR A 85 3.56 -5.56 -15.16
C TYR A 85 2.27 -5.38 -15.97
N ASP A 86 1.82 -4.12 -16.04
CA ASP A 86 0.66 -3.66 -16.82
C ASP A 86 -0.70 -4.26 -16.41
N HIS A 87 -0.77 -4.97 -15.28
CA HIS A 87 -2.01 -5.42 -14.68
C HIS A 87 -2.48 -4.44 -13.59
N ILE A 88 -3.80 -4.31 -13.44
CA ILE A 88 -4.40 -3.54 -12.35
C ILE A 88 -4.73 -4.49 -11.22
N TYR A 89 -4.26 -4.13 -10.02
CA TYR A 89 -4.52 -4.84 -8.78
C TYR A 89 -5.46 -4.03 -7.90
N ALA A 90 -6.40 -4.71 -7.25
CA ALA A 90 -7.15 -4.16 -6.13
C ALA A 90 -6.41 -4.54 -4.84
N VAL A 91 -5.80 -3.55 -4.20
CA VAL A 91 -5.16 -3.68 -2.88
C VAL A 91 -6.13 -3.16 -1.84
N ARG A 92 -6.47 -3.99 -0.86
CA ARG A 92 -7.42 -3.65 0.20
C ARG A 92 -6.73 -3.67 1.55
N PHE A 93 -6.76 -2.53 2.23
CA PHE A 93 -6.33 -2.37 3.61
C PHE A 93 -7.54 -2.50 4.53
N VAL A 94 -7.45 -3.35 5.55
CA VAL A 94 -8.42 -3.43 6.65
C VAL A 94 -7.69 -3.05 7.93
N VAL A 95 -7.98 -1.86 8.44
CA VAL A 95 -7.23 -1.21 9.52
C VAL A 95 -8.02 -1.24 10.82
N ASP A 96 -7.35 -1.60 11.90
CA ASP A 96 -7.79 -1.40 13.27
C ASP A 96 -6.91 -0.32 13.92
N LEU A 97 -7.46 0.88 14.05
CA LEU A 97 -6.80 2.05 14.64
C LEU A 97 -6.60 1.89 16.15
N ALA A 98 -7.50 1.17 16.84
CA ALA A 98 -7.36 0.93 18.28
C ALA A 98 -6.22 -0.05 18.55
N ALA A 99 -6.03 -1.06 17.71
CA ALA A 99 -4.92 -1.99 17.81
C ALA A 99 -3.62 -1.47 17.17
N ARG A 100 -3.68 -0.44 16.31
CA ARG A 100 -2.59 -0.01 15.42
C ARG A 100 -2.08 -1.15 14.56
N ARG A 101 -3.03 -1.87 13.95
CA ARG A 101 -2.76 -3.02 13.09
C ARG A 101 -3.57 -2.95 11.82
N TYR A 102 -3.10 -3.65 10.80
CA TYR A 102 -3.83 -3.76 9.54
C TYR A 102 -3.66 -5.15 8.94
N SER A 103 -4.68 -5.59 8.22
CA SER A 103 -4.55 -6.66 7.25
C SER A 103 -4.52 -6.08 5.85
N ALA A 104 -3.84 -6.76 4.93
CA ALA A 104 -3.76 -6.36 3.53
C ALA A 104 -4.11 -7.56 2.64
N TYR A 105 -4.91 -7.29 1.61
CA TYR A 105 -5.32 -8.26 0.60
C TYR A 105 -5.01 -7.71 -0.78
N ILE A 106 -4.71 -8.60 -1.72
CA ILE A 106 -4.50 -8.23 -3.12
C ILE A 106 -5.20 -9.21 -4.06
N ARG A 107 -5.73 -8.69 -5.15
CA ARG A 107 -6.26 -9.48 -6.28
C ARG A 107 -6.06 -8.73 -7.57
N THR A 108 -6.10 -9.41 -8.70
CA THR A 108 -6.34 -8.70 -9.97
C THR A 108 -7.74 -8.08 -9.93
N TYR A 109 -7.88 -6.88 -10.48
CA TYR A 109 -9.10 -6.08 -10.32
C TYR A 109 -10.37 -6.78 -10.86
N ASP A 110 -10.20 -7.65 -11.86
CA ASP A 110 -11.23 -8.42 -12.55
C ASP A 110 -11.59 -9.74 -11.86
N THR A 111 -10.81 -10.18 -10.87
CA THR A 111 -11.09 -11.39 -10.11
C THR A 111 -12.05 -11.09 -8.96
N PRO A 112 -13.20 -11.79 -8.85
CA PRO A 112 -14.13 -11.61 -7.73
C PRO A 112 -13.59 -12.24 -6.43
N GLY A 113 -14.08 -11.76 -5.28
CA GLY A 113 -13.75 -12.31 -3.96
C GLY A 113 -12.79 -11.44 -3.12
N PRO A 114 -12.36 -11.93 -1.95
CA PRO A 114 -11.64 -11.13 -0.96
C PRO A 114 -10.17 -10.83 -1.32
N GLY A 115 -9.60 -11.58 -2.28
CA GLY A 115 -8.19 -11.53 -2.66
C GLY A 115 -7.27 -12.38 -1.78
N ASP A 116 -6.01 -12.52 -2.23
CA ASP A 116 -4.95 -13.20 -1.51
C ASP A 116 -4.49 -12.37 -0.31
N LEU A 117 -4.30 -13.02 0.83
CA LEU A 117 -3.84 -12.39 2.06
C LEU A 117 -2.34 -12.10 1.97
N ILE A 118 -1.95 -10.84 2.07
CA ILE A 118 -0.55 -10.39 2.11
C ILE A 118 -0.10 -10.21 3.55
N ALA A 119 -0.97 -9.66 4.40
CA ALA A 119 -0.69 -9.41 5.81
C ALA A 119 -1.92 -9.71 6.65
N SER A 120 -1.74 -10.51 7.69
CA SER A 120 -2.74 -10.80 8.72
C SER A 120 -2.41 -10.02 9.99
N SER A 121 -3.16 -8.95 10.23
CA SER A 121 -3.02 -8.12 11.43
C SER A 121 -1.55 -7.73 11.67
N TYR A 122 -0.86 -7.14 10.71
CA TYR A 122 0.50 -6.62 10.90
C TYR A 122 0.46 -5.34 11.73
N ALA A 123 1.49 -5.11 12.55
CA ALA A 123 1.64 -3.87 13.29
C ALA A 123 1.91 -2.71 12.33
N PHE A 124 1.39 -1.52 12.64
CA PHE A 124 1.82 -0.30 11.98
C PHE A 124 3.34 -0.16 12.02
N ARG A 125 3.88 0.53 11.03
CA ARG A 125 5.28 0.93 11.03
C ARG A 125 5.66 1.53 12.39
N THR A 126 6.85 1.18 12.89
CA THR A 126 7.32 1.57 14.23
C THR A 126 7.24 3.06 14.51
N GLU A 127 7.55 3.89 13.53
CA GLU A 127 7.52 5.35 13.59
C GLU A 127 6.08 5.91 13.71
N GLN A 128 5.08 5.11 13.30
CA GLN A 128 3.64 5.43 13.35
C GLN A 128 2.88 4.58 14.39
N ALA A 129 3.58 3.93 15.32
CA ALA A 129 2.95 3.02 16.28
C ALA A 129 1.99 3.69 17.28
N ALA A 130 2.05 5.02 17.40
CA ALA A 130 1.15 5.81 18.24
C ALA A 130 -0.04 6.43 17.46
N THR A 131 -0.02 6.34 16.12
CA THR A 131 -0.96 7.03 15.25
C THR A 131 -2.39 6.50 15.42
N GLY A 132 -3.34 7.40 15.66
CA GLY A 132 -4.75 7.08 15.94
C GLY A 132 -5.71 7.39 14.81
N SER A 133 -5.23 7.92 13.69
CA SER A 133 -6.01 8.30 12.50
C SER A 133 -5.21 8.04 11.25
N LEU A 134 -5.85 7.72 10.14
CA LEU A 134 -5.23 7.69 8.81
C LEU A 134 -6.17 8.39 7.84
N ASP A 135 -5.65 9.37 7.11
CA ASP A 135 -6.43 10.26 6.24
C ASP A 135 -5.72 10.53 4.90
N THR A 136 -4.56 9.91 4.68
CA THR A 136 -3.74 10.16 3.50
C THR A 136 -3.32 8.84 2.88
N PHE A 137 -3.56 8.70 1.58
CA PHE A 137 -2.97 7.64 0.76
C PHE A 137 -1.78 8.21 0.00
N ALA A 138 -0.65 7.51 0.05
CA ALA A 138 0.55 7.92 -0.67
C ALA A 138 1.25 6.72 -1.32
N HIS A 139 1.99 7.00 -2.38
CA HIS A 139 2.75 6.02 -3.13
C HIS A 139 4.00 6.63 -3.78
N ILE A 140 5.00 5.80 -4.01
CA ILE A 140 6.29 6.17 -4.58
C ILE A 140 6.91 4.99 -5.34
N VAL A 141 7.74 5.31 -6.33
CA VAL A 141 8.65 4.37 -6.99
C VAL A 141 10.03 4.52 -6.35
N ASP A 142 10.45 3.53 -5.55
CA ASP A 142 11.75 3.46 -4.85
C ASP A 142 12.77 2.60 -5.63
N SER A 143 12.73 2.72 -6.96
CA SER A 143 13.69 2.12 -7.87
C SER A 143 14.16 3.14 -8.90
N SER A 144 15.28 2.84 -9.57
CA SER A 144 15.84 3.72 -10.62
C SER A 144 14.99 3.80 -11.89
N THR A 145 13.94 3.00 -11.98
CA THR A 145 13.03 2.92 -13.12
C THR A 145 11.63 2.51 -12.66
N GLY A 146 10.67 2.63 -13.56
CA GLY A 146 9.30 2.19 -13.37
C GLY A 146 8.32 3.33 -13.11
N THR A 147 7.05 2.98 -13.20
CA THR A 147 5.92 3.88 -12.97
C THR A 147 4.85 3.17 -12.18
N LEU A 148 4.36 3.80 -11.11
CA LEU A 148 3.22 3.34 -10.34
C LEU A 148 2.06 4.30 -10.55
N TRP A 149 0.98 3.78 -11.15
CA TRP A 149 -0.31 4.44 -11.10
C TRP A 149 -1.12 3.86 -9.94
N ALA A 150 -1.68 4.72 -9.08
CA ALA A 150 -2.55 4.29 -8.00
C ALA A 150 -3.73 5.25 -7.76
N CYS A 151 -4.88 4.71 -7.39
CA CYS A 151 -6.10 5.49 -7.13
C CYS A 151 -6.96 4.84 -6.06
N VAL A 152 -7.29 5.60 -5.00
CA VAL A 152 -8.27 5.18 -3.99
C VAL A 152 -9.65 5.05 -4.65
N GLN A 153 -10.24 3.87 -4.58
CA GLN A 153 -11.56 3.57 -5.12
C GLN A 153 -12.65 3.69 -4.06
N ARG A 154 -12.33 3.23 -2.85
CA ARG A 154 -13.30 3.16 -1.76
C ARG A 154 -12.63 3.41 -0.42
N VAL A 155 -13.33 4.15 0.42
CA VAL A 155 -13.07 4.29 1.85
C VAL A 155 -14.35 3.93 2.58
N ALA A 156 -14.28 3.04 3.57
CA ALA A 156 -15.42 2.58 4.35
C ALA A 156 -15.02 2.32 5.82
N PRO A 157 -15.97 2.31 6.76
CA PRO A 157 -15.74 1.84 8.12
C PRO A 157 -15.29 0.38 8.18
#